data_AF-A0A523PKX1-F1
#
_entry.id   AF-A0A523PKX1-F1
#
_cell.length_a   1.000
_cell.length_b   1.000
_cell.length_c   1.000
_cell.angle_alpha   90.00
_cell.angle_beta   90.00
_cell.angle_gamma   90.00
#
_symmetry.space_group_name_H-M   'P 1'
#
loop_
_entity.id
_entity.type
_entity.pdbx_description
1 polymer ?
#
loop_
_entity_poly.entity_id
_entity_poly.type
_entity_poly.pdbx_seq_one_letter_code
_entity_poly.pdbx_strand_id
1 'polypeptide(L)'
;MLFSCLKRGSMLIAILSAAGATLLSGIVQGAPVEHVIIISIDGLRPDALSATRMPNLQRLIRQGIYASNAQAVHPSITIAAHVSMLTGLDSSRHKVTEETFGRGYYSQPTVFSVAKAAGLTTAMFFSKEKLDFLANPDNLDFVYGPQRHRKISVDTSSDAIAVAFDTAWSSKKYALTFIHLREPDNAGHWWGWMSKAYLRSAANADRAVGRDEMLWIR
;
A
#
# COMPACT_ATOMS: atom_id res chain seq x y z
N MET A 1 -56.18 -35.11 11.45
CA MET A 1 -56.54 -35.89 10.25
C MET A 1 -55.35 -35.81 9.32
N LEU A 2 -54.41 -36.77 9.33
CA LEU A 2 -54.39 -37.96 8.45
C LEU A 2 -54.70 -37.54 6.99
N PHE A 3 -53.79 -37.67 6.03
CA PHE A 3 -53.36 -38.97 5.50
C PHE A 3 -51.96 -38.96 4.84
N SER A 4 -51.29 -40.08 5.08
CA SER A 4 -50.20 -40.69 4.30
C SER A 4 -50.69 -41.11 2.90
N CYS A 5 -49.82 -41.06 1.88
CA CYS A 5 -49.73 -42.17 0.92
C CYS A 5 -48.39 -42.18 0.17
N LEU A 6 -47.54 -43.15 0.51
CA LEU A 6 -46.40 -43.61 -0.27
C LEU A 6 -46.93 -44.62 -1.30
N LYS A 7 -46.66 -44.45 -2.60
CA LYS A 7 -46.77 -45.52 -3.60
C LYS A 7 -45.48 -45.65 -4.39
N ARG A 8 -44.88 -46.84 -4.28
CA ARG A 8 -43.82 -47.36 -5.15
C ARG A 8 -44.39 -47.64 -6.54
N GLY A 9 -43.60 -47.41 -7.58
CA GLY A 9 -43.93 -47.87 -8.94
C GLY A 9 -42.86 -47.50 -9.96
N SER A 10 -42.00 -48.47 -10.27
CA SER A 10 -41.39 -48.72 -11.59
C SER A 10 -40.38 -47.74 -12.17
N MET A 11 -39.14 -48.20 -12.10
CA MET A 11 -37.96 -47.87 -12.90
C MET A 11 -38.28 -47.82 -14.41
N LEU A 12 -38.03 -46.66 -15.03
CA LEU A 12 -37.88 -46.50 -16.47
C LEU A 12 -36.48 -45.91 -16.70
N ILE A 13 -35.58 -46.77 -17.19
CA ILE A 13 -34.31 -46.37 -17.78
C ILE A 13 -34.67 -45.67 -19.10
N ALA A 14 -34.50 -44.35 -19.16
CA ALA A 14 -34.45 -43.61 -20.41
C ALA A 14 -32.98 -43.23 -20.66
N ILE A 15 -32.53 -43.62 -21.85
CA ILE A 15 -31.17 -43.55 -22.37
C ILE A 15 -30.70 -42.09 -22.49
N LEU A 16 -29.43 -41.89 -22.16
CA LEU A 16 -28.61 -40.68 -22.33
C LEU A 16 -28.92 -39.89 -23.63
N SER A 17 -29.24 -38.61 -23.48
CA SER A 17 -28.85 -37.58 -24.45
C SER A 17 -27.90 -36.61 -23.75
N ALA A 18 -26.60 -36.84 -23.95
CA ALA A 18 -25.54 -35.93 -23.52
C ALA A 18 -25.51 -34.71 -24.46
N ALA A 19 -26.02 -33.57 -23.99
CA ALA A 19 -25.75 -32.22 -24.48
C ALA A 19 -26.44 -31.25 -23.50
N GLY A 20 -25.82 -30.28 -22.85
CA GLY A 20 -24.47 -29.76 -22.89
C GLY A 20 -24.50 -28.51 -21.98
N ALA A 21 -23.37 -28.22 -21.34
CA ALA A 21 -23.09 -27.01 -20.57
C ALA A 21 -23.83 -26.84 -19.23
N THR A 22 -23.46 -27.66 -18.25
CA THR A 22 -23.30 -27.12 -16.89
C THR A 22 -22.17 -26.09 -16.98
N LEU A 23 -22.51 -24.81 -17.14
CA LEU A 23 -21.59 -23.71 -16.89
C LEU A 23 -21.29 -23.73 -15.39
N LEU A 24 -20.34 -24.58 -14.99
CA LEU A 24 -19.54 -24.32 -13.82
C LEU A 24 -18.84 -23.00 -14.12
N SER A 25 -19.44 -21.90 -13.65
CA SER A 25 -18.73 -20.65 -13.45
C SER A 25 -17.57 -20.99 -12.53
N GLY A 26 -16.43 -21.34 -13.13
CA GLY A 26 -15.16 -21.34 -12.47
C GLY A 26 -14.92 -19.91 -12.04
N ILE A 27 -15.37 -19.56 -10.83
CA ILE A 27 -14.72 -18.51 -10.08
C ILE A 27 -13.31 -19.05 -9.93
N VAL A 28 -12.42 -18.59 -10.81
CA VAL A 28 -10.99 -18.67 -10.56
C VAL A 28 -10.81 -17.85 -9.29
N GLN A 29 -10.89 -18.53 -8.13
CA GLN A 29 -10.34 -17.98 -6.91
C GLN A 29 -8.86 -17.83 -7.22
N GLY A 30 -8.44 -16.59 -7.50
CA GLY A 30 -7.03 -16.26 -7.58
C GLY A 30 -6.36 -16.77 -6.31
N ALA A 31 -5.07 -17.14 -6.41
CA ALA A 31 -4.30 -17.48 -5.23
C ALA A 31 -4.53 -16.41 -4.14
N PRO A 32 -4.70 -16.81 -2.88
CA PRO A 32 -4.95 -15.85 -1.80
C PRO A 32 -3.83 -14.81 -1.79
N VAL A 33 -4.21 -13.52 -1.68
CA VAL A 33 -3.25 -12.43 -1.57
C VAL A 33 -2.62 -12.50 -0.18
N GLU A 34 -1.37 -12.96 -0.11
CA GLU A 34 -0.63 -13.08 1.16
C GLU A 34 -0.12 -11.74 1.65
N HIS A 35 0.20 -10.83 0.72
CA HIS A 35 0.91 -9.59 1.00
C HIS A 35 0.39 -8.40 0.18
N VAL A 36 0.22 -7.26 0.84
CA VAL A 36 -0.07 -5.97 0.21
C VAL A 36 1.01 -4.97 0.62
N ILE A 37 1.68 -4.38 -0.36
CA ILE A 37 2.67 -3.32 -0.15
C ILE A 37 2.16 -2.03 -0.77
N ILE A 38 2.02 -0.99 0.06
CA ILE A 38 1.66 0.35 -0.34
C ILE A 38 2.93 1.20 -0.35
N ILE A 39 3.36 1.64 -1.54
CA ILE A 39 4.55 2.49 -1.69
C ILE A 39 4.09 3.91 -2.01
N SER A 40 4.46 4.86 -1.16
CA SER A 40 4.23 6.29 -1.35
C SER A 40 5.56 7.01 -1.62
N ILE A 41 5.62 7.74 -2.73
CA ILE A 41 6.78 8.55 -3.12
C ILE A 41 6.38 10.02 -2.99
N ASP A 42 6.85 10.66 -1.92
CA ASP A 42 6.37 12.00 -1.53
C ASP A 42 6.78 13.06 -2.56
N GLY A 43 5.82 13.89 -2.94
CA GLY A 43 6.03 14.98 -3.91
C GLY A 43 6.37 14.53 -5.34
N LEU A 44 6.18 13.25 -5.70
CA LEU A 44 6.36 12.79 -7.08
C LEU A 44 5.19 13.24 -7.96
N ARG A 45 5.46 14.18 -8.86
CA ARG A 45 4.47 14.66 -9.83
C ARG A 45 4.33 13.69 -11.00
N PRO A 46 3.13 13.56 -11.60
CA PRO A 46 2.93 12.68 -12.75
C PRO A 46 3.75 13.10 -13.97
N ASP A 47 4.00 14.40 -14.18
CA ASP A 47 4.80 14.92 -15.30
C ASP A 47 6.32 14.71 -15.12
N ALA A 48 6.76 14.22 -13.95
CA ALA A 48 8.13 13.82 -13.70
C ALA A 48 8.44 12.39 -14.17
N LEU A 49 7.40 11.56 -14.37
CA LEU A 49 7.54 10.18 -14.79
C LEU A 49 8.21 10.11 -16.16
N SER A 50 9.40 9.53 -16.20
CA SER A 50 10.25 9.54 -17.39
C SER A 50 10.81 8.16 -17.66
N ALA A 51 10.63 7.67 -18.89
CA ALA A 51 11.08 6.32 -19.23
C ALA A 51 12.60 6.12 -19.23
N THR A 52 13.36 7.19 -19.45
CA THR A 52 14.82 7.13 -19.42
C THR A 52 15.41 7.25 -18.02
N ARG A 53 14.66 7.81 -17.06
CA ARG A 53 15.15 8.06 -15.69
C ARG A 53 14.52 7.15 -14.64
N MET A 54 13.35 6.58 -14.92
CA MET A 54 12.56 5.81 -13.96
C MET A 54 12.13 4.44 -14.52
N PRO A 55 13.09 3.57 -14.91
CA PRO A 55 12.77 2.30 -15.56
C PRO A 55 11.92 1.37 -14.67
N ASN A 56 12.02 1.47 -13.35
CA ASN A 56 11.30 0.60 -12.42
C ASN A 56 9.82 0.97 -12.31
N LEU A 57 9.51 2.25 -12.10
CA LEU A 57 8.15 2.76 -12.11
C LEU A 57 7.52 2.59 -13.49
N GLN A 58 8.27 2.79 -14.57
CA GLN A 58 7.75 2.50 -15.91
C GLN A 58 7.42 1.02 -16.11
N ARG A 59 8.21 0.12 -15.52
CA ARG A 59 7.91 -1.32 -15.56
C ARG A 59 6.61 -1.61 -14.82
N LEU A 60 6.40 -1.02 -13.63
CA LEU A 60 5.12 -1.10 -12.90
C LEU A 60 3.94 -0.59 -13.73
N ILE A 61 4.10 0.55 -14.41
CA ILE A 61 3.07 1.11 -15.30
C ILE A 61 2.73 0.14 -16.44
N ARG A 62 3.74 -0.50 -17.05
CA ARG A 62 3.53 -1.44 -18.17
C ARG A 62 2.94 -2.77 -17.75
N GLN A 63 3.19 -3.23 -16.53
CA GLN A 63 2.82 -4.57 -16.05
C GLN A 63 1.62 -4.55 -15.09
N GLY A 64 1.23 -3.38 -14.61
CA GLY A 64 0.11 -3.20 -13.70
C GLY A 64 -0.98 -2.29 -14.28
N ILE A 65 -1.79 -1.74 -13.38
CA ILE A 65 -2.82 -0.75 -13.69
C ILE A 65 -2.29 0.63 -13.32
N TYR A 66 -2.44 1.59 -14.23
CA TYR A 66 -1.99 2.96 -14.03
C TYR A 66 -3.13 3.95 -14.27
N ALA A 67 -3.29 4.91 -13.35
CA ALA A 67 -4.21 6.03 -13.47
C ALA A 67 -3.43 7.33 -13.63
N SER A 68 -3.53 7.97 -14.80
CA SER A 68 -2.84 9.23 -15.11
C SER A 68 -3.47 10.46 -14.45
N ASN A 69 -4.69 10.33 -13.92
CA ASN A 69 -5.51 11.40 -13.39
C ASN A 69 -5.84 11.22 -11.90
N ALA A 70 -5.05 10.45 -11.15
CA ALA A 70 -5.20 10.35 -9.70
C ALA A 70 -5.05 11.74 -9.06
N GLN A 71 -5.98 12.10 -8.17
CA GLN A 71 -6.01 13.40 -7.49
C GLN A 71 -5.69 13.21 -6.01
N ALA A 72 -4.79 14.05 -5.49
CA ALA A 72 -4.59 14.17 -4.06
C ALA A 72 -5.79 14.89 -3.42
N VAL A 73 -6.01 14.63 -2.14
CA VAL A 73 -6.95 15.42 -1.32
C VAL A 73 -6.51 16.88 -1.23
N HIS A 74 -7.44 17.76 -0.85
CA HIS A 74 -7.17 19.16 -0.56
C HIS A 74 -7.21 19.43 0.96
N PRO A 75 -6.18 20.07 1.55
CA PRO A 75 -4.96 20.57 0.92
C PRO A 75 -3.98 19.45 0.55
N SER A 76 -3.26 19.61 -0.57
CA SER A 76 -2.29 18.61 -1.06
C SER A 76 -0.94 18.71 -0.34
N ILE A 77 -0.97 18.52 0.98
CA ILE A 77 0.20 18.47 1.86
C ILE A 77 0.45 17.05 2.33
N THR A 78 1.70 16.72 2.67
CA THR A 78 2.11 15.36 3.05
C THR A 78 1.17 14.75 4.11
N ILE A 79 0.87 15.49 5.18
CA ILE A 79 0.11 14.94 6.31
C ILE A 79 -1.32 14.61 5.91
N ALA A 80 -2.02 15.57 5.28
CA ALA A 80 -3.39 15.39 4.82
C ALA A 80 -3.49 14.23 3.82
N ALA A 81 -2.60 14.17 2.84
CA ALA A 81 -2.57 13.12 1.83
C ALA A 81 -2.33 11.73 2.44
N HIS A 82 -1.37 11.60 3.36
CA HIS A 82 -1.04 10.30 3.95
C HIS A 82 -2.08 9.81 4.95
N VAL A 83 -2.68 10.70 5.75
CA VAL A 83 -3.81 10.32 6.61
C VAL A 83 -4.97 9.86 5.73
N SER A 84 -5.30 10.60 4.67
CA SER A 84 -6.39 10.23 3.76
C SER A 84 -6.12 8.88 3.09
N MET A 85 -4.89 8.65 2.62
CA MET A 85 -4.48 7.38 2.02
C MET A 85 -4.64 6.20 2.96
N LEU A 86 -4.23 6.34 4.23
CA LEU A 86 -4.24 5.24 5.19
C LEU A 86 -5.58 5.06 5.91
N THR A 87 -6.52 5.99 5.77
CA THR A 87 -7.82 5.94 6.45
C THR A 87 -9.01 5.83 5.49
N GLY A 88 -8.82 6.19 4.22
CA GLY A 88 -9.91 6.38 3.26
C GLY A 88 -10.79 7.60 3.55
N LEU A 89 -10.38 8.48 4.46
CA LEU A 89 -11.13 9.68 4.85
C LEU A 89 -10.62 10.89 4.07
N ASP A 90 -11.53 11.78 3.66
CA ASP A 90 -11.14 13.11 3.16
C ASP A 90 -10.56 14.00 4.28
N SER A 91 -9.78 15.01 3.92
CA SER A 91 -9.18 15.97 4.86
C SER A 91 -10.19 16.70 5.74
N SER A 92 -11.38 16.99 5.21
CA SER A 92 -12.49 17.57 5.99
C SER A 92 -13.00 16.63 7.10
N ARG A 93 -12.80 15.31 6.95
CA ARG A 93 -13.28 14.29 7.89
C ARG A 93 -12.23 13.88 8.91
N HIS A 94 -10.99 13.62 8.49
CA HIS A 94 -9.94 13.23 9.42
C HIS A 94 -9.41 14.42 10.24
N LYS A 95 -9.57 15.66 9.76
CA LYS A 95 -9.26 16.93 10.47
C LYS A 95 -7.82 17.04 11.01
N VAL A 96 -6.89 16.32 10.39
CA VAL A 96 -5.46 16.40 10.73
C VAL A 96 -4.84 17.51 9.91
N THR A 97 -4.08 18.37 10.57
CA THR A 97 -3.45 19.58 10.03
C THR A 97 -1.97 19.63 10.45
N GLU A 98 -1.21 20.56 9.88
CA GLU A 98 0.20 20.80 10.28
C GLU A 98 0.31 21.30 11.74
N GLU A 99 -0.77 21.80 12.32
CA GLU A 99 -0.81 22.27 13.71
C GLU A 99 -1.27 21.19 14.71
N THR A 100 -1.94 20.15 14.21
CA THR A 100 -2.57 19.11 15.06
C THR A 100 -1.87 17.76 15.00
N PHE A 101 -1.01 17.51 14.00
CA PHE A 101 -0.26 16.26 13.93
C PHE A 101 0.69 16.12 15.14
N GLY A 102 0.93 14.88 15.57
CA GLY A 102 1.92 14.60 16.61
C GLY A 102 1.48 14.85 18.05
N ARG A 103 0.20 15.19 18.31
CA ARG A 103 -0.40 15.16 19.66
C ARG A 103 -0.70 13.72 20.11
N GLY A 104 0.30 12.85 20.03
CA GLY A 104 0.17 11.40 20.18
C GLY A 104 -0.07 10.66 18.86
N TYR A 105 -0.41 9.37 18.97
CA TYR A 105 -0.76 8.54 17.83
C TYR A 105 -2.15 8.86 17.29
N TYR A 106 -2.33 8.69 15.98
CA TYR A 106 -3.63 8.82 15.35
C TYR A 106 -4.59 7.74 15.88
N SER A 107 -5.78 8.16 16.31
CA SER A 107 -6.72 7.32 17.06
C SER A 107 -7.90 6.79 16.26
N GLN A 108 -8.20 7.35 15.08
CA GLN A 108 -9.26 6.81 14.24
C GLN A 108 -8.77 5.59 13.45
N PRO A 109 -9.68 4.74 12.95
CA PRO A 109 -9.31 3.57 12.18
C PRO A 109 -8.41 3.92 10.98
N THR A 110 -7.33 3.16 10.84
CA THR A 110 -6.44 3.13 9.67
C THR A 110 -6.48 1.74 9.03
N VAL A 111 -5.91 1.61 7.84
CA VAL A 111 -5.71 0.31 7.19
C VAL A 111 -4.92 -0.65 8.09
N PHE A 112 -3.99 -0.13 8.90
CA PHE A 112 -3.25 -0.93 9.87
C PHE A 112 -4.13 -1.44 11.00
N SER A 113 -4.96 -0.58 11.62
CA SER A 113 -5.83 -1.04 12.71
C SER A 113 -6.87 -2.03 12.21
N VAL A 114 -7.38 -1.84 10.98
CA VAL A 114 -8.30 -2.79 10.33
C VAL A 114 -7.62 -4.13 10.08
N ALA A 115 -6.40 -4.12 9.51
CA ALA A 115 -5.62 -5.34 9.29
C ALA A 115 -5.31 -6.04 10.62
N LYS A 116 -4.91 -5.30 11.65
CA LYS A 116 -4.57 -5.85 12.96
C LYS A 116 -5.78 -6.49 13.65
N ALA A 117 -6.95 -5.85 13.57
CA ALA A 117 -8.21 -6.41 14.07
C ALA A 117 -8.62 -7.72 13.36
N ALA A 118 -8.19 -7.90 12.10
CA ALA A 118 -8.36 -9.15 11.36
C ALA A 118 -7.27 -10.20 11.63
N GLY A 119 -6.35 -9.95 12.57
CA GLY A 119 -5.25 -10.87 12.91
C GLY A 119 -4.07 -10.85 11.92
N LEU A 120 -4.01 -9.86 11.03
CA LEU A 120 -2.94 -9.74 10.03
C LEU A 120 -1.70 -9.02 10.60
N THR A 121 -0.54 -9.36 10.04
CA THR A 121 0.73 -8.72 10.40
C THR A 121 0.95 -7.44 9.60
N THR A 122 1.47 -6.40 10.25
CA THR A 122 1.56 -5.06 9.68
C THR A 122 2.96 -4.46 9.88
N ALA A 123 3.45 -3.74 8.88
CA ALA A 123 4.73 -3.03 8.96
C ALA A 123 4.67 -1.62 8.35
N MET A 124 5.48 -0.72 8.88
CA MET A 124 5.59 0.65 8.38
C MET A 124 7.06 1.08 8.27
N PHE A 125 7.46 1.48 7.06
CA PHE A 125 8.77 2.05 6.76
C PHE A 125 8.57 3.48 6.27
N PHE A 126 9.15 4.48 6.91
CA PHE A 126 8.86 5.86 6.54
C PHE A 126 10.03 6.81 6.76
N SER A 127 10.21 7.69 5.79
CA SER A 127 11.31 8.66 5.83
C SER A 127 11.05 9.91 6.68
N LYS A 128 9.80 10.37 6.86
CA LYS A 128 9.52 11.72 7.42
C LYS A 128 8.98 11.66 8.85
N GLU A 129 9.57 12.44 9.75
CA GLU A 129 9.16 12.56 11.18
C GLU A 129 7.68 12.91 11.36
N LYS A 130 7.11 13.69 10.44
CA LYS A 130 5.69 14.03 10.46
C LYS A 130 4.76 12.83 10.30
N LEU A 131 5.23 11.68 9.84
CA LEU A 131 4.42 10.47 9.69
C LEU A 131 4.45 9.52 10.91
N ASP A 132 5.34 9.74 11.87
CA ASP A 132 5.49 8.85 13.05
C ASP A 132 4.20 8.71 13.88
N PHE A 133 3.28 9.68 13.83
CA PHE A 133 2.00 9.59 14.56
C PHE A 133 1.04 8.57 13.96
N LEU A 134 1.25 8.17 12.70
CA LEU A 134 0.52 7.09 12.06
C LEU A 134 1.11 5.72 12.45
N ALA A 135 2.32 5.70 13.03
CA ALA A 135 3.01 4.49 13.46
C ALA A 135 2.57 4.03 14.86
N ASN A 136 1.25 3.85 15.07
CA ASN A 136 0.72 3.41 16.35
C ASN A 136 1.21 1.97 16.67
N PRO A 137 1.93 1.75 17.79
CA PRO A 137 2.51 0.45 18.14
C PRO A 137 1.47 -0.65 18.40
N ASP A 138 0.23 -0.29 18.74
CA ASP A 138 -0.85 -1.27 18.90
C ASP A 138 -1.26 -1.91 17.56
N ASN A 139 -0.97 -1.24 16.45
CA ASN A 139 -1.41 -1.60 15.11
C ASN A 139 -0.26 -2.04 14.19
N LEU A 140 0.99 -2.09 14.68
CA LEU A 140 2.19 -2.36 13.88
C LEU A 140 3.09 -3.41 14.53
N ASP A 141 3.41 -4.47 13.78
CA ASP A 141 4.38 -5.48 14.21
C ASP A 141 5.83 -5.03 13.97
N PHE A 142 6.06 -4.11 13.03
CA PHE A 142 7.39 -3.60 12.72
C PHE A 142 7.35 -2.15 12.25
N VAL A 143 8.33 -1.37 12.70
CA VAL A 143 8.47 0.05 12.33
C VAL A 143 9.93 0.38 12.07
N TYR A 144 10.19 1.02 10.92
CA TYR A 144 11.46 1.66 10.62
C TYR A 144 11.23 3.09 10.14
N GLY A 145 11.78 4.05 10.86
CA GLY A 145 11.65 5.47 10.53
C GLY A 145 12.13 6.35 11.67
N PRO A 146 12.01 7.68 11.55
CA PRO A 146 12.31 8.59 12.64
C PRO A 146 11.40 8.29 13.84
N GLN A 147 11.99 8.06 15.01
CA GLN A 147 11.24 7.73 16.22
C GLN A 147 11.19 8.95 17.15
N ARG A 148 10.03 9.60 17.28
CA ARG A 148 9.91 10.84 18.05
C ARG A 148 10.26 10.70 19.54
N HIS A 149 10.15 9.49 20.07
CA HIS A 149 10.43 9.18 21.47
C HIS A 149 11.88 8.77 21.73
N ARG A 150 12.72 8.65 20.70
CA ARG A 150 14.14 8.28 20.84
C ARG A 150 15.02 9.34 20.19
N LYS A 151 16.01 9.84 20.93
CA LYS A 151 17.05 10.76 20.40
C LYS A 151 18.07 10.02 19.51
N ILE A 152 17.60 9.18 18.60
CA ILE A 152 18.44 8.40 17.69
C ILE A 152 18.13 8.89 16.28
N SER A 153 19.13 9.47 15.62
CA SER A 153 19.04 9.76 14.19
C SER A 153 19.12 8.45 13.42
N VAL A 154 18.09 8.17 12.62
CA VAL A 154 18.04 7.02 11.72
C VAL A 154 18.21 7.53 10.30
N ASP A 155 19.10 6.90 9.52
CA ASP A 155 19.16 7.18 8.08
C ASP A 155 17.85 6.75 7.44
N THR A 156 17.23 7.72 6.78
CA THR A 156 15.87 7.65 6.26
C THR A 156 15.82 8.15 4.82
N SER A 157 16.99 8.18 4.15
CA SER A 157 17.08 8.26 2.69
C SER A 157 16.26 7.15 2.03
N SER A 158 15.81 7.34 0.79
CA SER A 158 15.03 6.29 0.12
C SER A 158 15.82 4.98 -0.01
N ASP A 159 17.15 5.08 -0.15
CA ASP A 159 18.04 3.93 -0.17
C ASP A 159 18.03 3.18 1.16
N ALA A 160 18.19 3.89 2.29
CA ALA A 160 18.14 3.29 3.62
C ALA A 160 16.77 2.66 3.94
N ILE A 161 15.67 3.30 3.52
CA ILE A 161 14.33 2.73 3.66
C ILE A 161 14.20 1.41 2.90
N ALA A 162 14.68 1.37 1.65
CA ALA A 162 14.63 0.15 0.85
C ALA A 162 15.53 -0.96 1.45
N VAL A 163 16.75 -0.64 1.92
CA VAL A 163 17.61 -1.61 2.62
C VAL A 163 16.93 -2.15 3.88
N ALA A 164 16.31 -1.27 4.67
CA ALA A 164 15.62 -1.66 5.90
C ALA A 164 14.43 -2.58 5.59
N PHE A 165 13.68 -2.27 4.53
CA PHE A 165 12.62 -3.12 4.03
C PHE A 165 13.14 -4.50 3.61
N ASP A 166 14.14 -4.58 2.74
CA ASP A 166 14.71 -5.86 2.26
C ASP A 166 15.20 -6.73 3.43
N THR A 167 15.87 -6.11 4.41
CA THR A 167 16.37 -6.78 5.62
C THR A 167 15.24 -7.35 6.46
N ALA A 168 14.20 -6.53 6.73
CA ALA A 168 13.06 -6.96 7.51
C ALA A 168 12.24 -8.03 6.77
N TRP A 169 12.03 -7.86 5.47
CA TRP A 169 11.26 -8.75 4.61
C TRP A 169 11.89 -10.14 4.51
N SER A 170 13.22 -10.20 4.40
CA SER A 170 13.99 -11.45 4.39
C SER A 170 13.85 -12.23 5.71
N SER A 171 13.58 -11.54 6.83
CA SER A 171 13.41 -12.17 8.13
C SER A 171 11.96 -12.55 8.43
N LYS A 172 11.01 -11.68 8.08
CA LYS A 172 9.58 -11.88 8.33
C LYS A 172 8.79 -11.09 7.29
N LYS A 173 7.91 -11.79 6.56
CA LYS A 173 6.95 -11.15 5.65
C LYS A 173 5.73 -10.64 6.44
N TYR A 174 5.21 -9.49 6.03
CA TYR A 174 4.04 -8.86 6.66
C TYR A 174 2.86 -8.87 5.68
N ALA A 175 1.66 -9.12 6.17
CA ALA A 175 0.46 -9.13 5.33
C ALA A 175 0.16 -7.74 4.75
N LEU A 176 0.44 -6.67 5.49
CA LEU A 176 0.30 -5.29 5.02
C LEU A 176 1.53 -4.46 5.38
N THR A 177 2.18 -3.89 4.37
CA THR A 177 3.33 -3.00 4.55
C THR A 177 3.07 -1.65 3.89
N PHE A 178 3.36 -0.57 4.61
CA PHE A 178 3.46 0.76 4.02
C PHE A 178 4.92 1.20 3.94
N ILE A 179 5.32 1.74 2.80
CA ILE A 179 6.66 2.27 2.56
C ILE A 179 6.53 3.71 2.07
N HIS A 180 7.12 4.66 2.78
CA HIS A 180 7.19 6.06 2.38
C HIS A 180 8.62 6.47 2.06
N LEU A 181 8.83 7.02 0.86
CA LEU A 181 10.07 7.60 0.37
C LEU A 181 9.95 9.13 0.34
N ARG A 182 10.89 9.84 0.97
CA ARG A 182 10.87 11.32 1.04
C ARG A 182 11.23 12.04 -0.26
N GLU A 183 11.94 11.37 -1.15
CA GLU A 183 12.37 11.95 -2.43
C GLU A 183 11.27 11.70 -3.48
N PRO A 184 10.91 12.68 -4.33
CA PRO A 184 11.63 13.93 -4.60
C PRO A 184 11.16 15.19 -3.85
N ASP A 185 10.23 15.09 -2.91
CA ASP A 185 9.62 16.26 -2.24
C ASP A 185 10.62 17.29 -1.70
N ASN A 186 11.62 16.86 -0.90
CA ASN A 186 12.62 17.77 -0.34
C ASN A 186 13.37 18.55 -1.43
N ALA A 187 13.69 17.88 -2.55
CA ALA A 187 14.36 18.50 -3.67
C ALA A 187 13.46 19.52 -4.40
N GLY A 188 12.16 19.25 -4.46
CA GLY A 188 11.16 20.16 -4.99
C GLY A 188 11.06 21.44 -4.16
N HIS A 189 11.09 21.31 -2.83
CA HIS A 189 11.09 22.46 -1.92
C HIS A 189 12.38 23.29 -1.99
N TRP A 190 13.57 22.67 -2.04
CA TRP A 190 14.84 23.40 -1.98
C TRP A 190 15.31 23.96 -3.32
N TRP A 191 15.07 23.24 -4.41
CA TRP A 191 15.62 23.58 -5.73
C TRP A 191 14.54 23.81 -6.80
N GLY A 192 13.27 23.76 -6.42
CA GLY A 192 12.14 23.93 -7.31
C GLY A 192 11.69 22.63 -7.96
N TRP A 193 10.36 22.51 -8.13
CA TRP A 193 9.71 21.42 -8.84
C TRP A 193 10.20 21.33 -10.29
N MET A 194 10.40 20.11 -10.79
CA MET A 194 10.91 19.83 -12.14
C MET A 194 12.33 20.36 -12.44
N SER A 195 13.05 20.86 -11.43
CA SER A 195 14.48 21.19 -11.56
C SER A 195 15.33 19.93 -11.84
N LYS A 196 16.57 20.13 -12.29
CA LYS A 196 17.54 19.03 -12.45
C LYS A 196 17.76 18.26 -11.14
N ALA A 197 17.74 18.94 -10.00
CA ALA A 197 17.89 18.30 -8.70
C ALA A 197 16.66 17.47 -8.33
N TYR A 198 15.45 17.99 -8.55
CA TYR A 198 14.19 17.26 -8.37
C TYR A 198 14.14 16.00 -9.24
N LEU A 199 14.47 16.09 -10.53
CA LEU A 199 14.43 14.93 -11.44
C LEU A 199 15.47 13.86 -11.08
N ARG A 200 16.66 14.26 -10.62
CA ARG A 200 17.66 13.31 -10.08
C ARG A 200 17.16 12.64 -8.80
N SER A 201 16.57 13.41 -7.91
CA SER A 201 16.00 12.91 -6.65
C SER A 201 14.85 11.93 -6.92
N ALA A 202 14.00 12.20 -7.90
CA ALA A 202 12.93 11.30 -8.31
C ALA A 202 13.47 9.98 -8.91
N ALA A 203 14.57 10.05 -9.67
CA ALA A 203 15.27 8.86 -10.13
C ALA A 203 15.92 8.06 -8.99
N ASN A 204 16.28 8.69 -7.86
CA ASN A 204 16.76 7.97 -6.68
C ASN A 204 15.63 7.17 -6.03
N ALA A 205 14.44 7.75 -5.92
CA ALA A 205 13.25 7.04 -5.43
C ALA A 205 12.89 5.84 -6.34
N ASP A 206 12.96 6.01 -7.67
CA ASP A 206 12.76 4.90 -8.61
C ASP A 206 13.76 3.75 -8.39
N ARG A 207 15.04 4.06 -8.12
CA ARG A 207 16.05 3.02 -7.82
C ARG A 207 15.78 2.32 -6.49
N ALA A 208 15.31 3.04 -5.47
CA ALA A 208 14.92 2.44 -4.20
C ALA A 208 13.75 1.47 -4.38
N VAL A 209 12.72 1.87 -5.14
CA VAL A 209 11.64 0.97 -5.56
C VAL A 209 12.20 -0.23 -6.33
N GLY A 210 13.20 0.01 -7.20
CA GLY A 210 13.88 -0.98 -8.03
C GLY A 210 14.51 -2.19 -7.36
N ARG A 211 14.72 -2.18 -6.03
CA ARG A 211 15.39 -3.27 -5.31
C ARG A 211 14.56 -4.56 -5.32
N ASP A 212 15.26 -5.69 -5.35
CA ASP A 212 14.71 -6.99 -5.71
C ASP A 212 13.48 -7.38 -4.88
N GLU A 213 13.52 -7.19 -3.56
CA GLU A 213 12.40 -7.57 -2.67
C GLU A 213 11.21 -6.58 -2.73
N MET A 214 11.45 -5.32 -3.11
CA MET A 214 10.42 -4.27 -3.11
C MET A 214 9.51 -4.32 -4.35
N LEU A 215 10.01 -4.85 -5.48
CA LEU A 215 9.23 -5.04 -6.71
C LEU A 215 8.84 -6.49 -6.99
N TRP A 216 9.58 -7.46 -6.44
CA TRP A 216 9.43 -8.87 -6.76
C TRP A 216 9.33 -9.65 -5.47
N ILE A 217 8.22 -9.47 -4.75
CA ILE A 217 7.83 -10.38 -3.67
C ILE A 217 7.80 -11.80 -4.27
N ARG A 218 8.86 -12.57 -4.02
CA ARG A 218 8.96 -13.99 -4.37
C ARG A 218 8.68 -14.83 -3.13
#